data_AF-A0A1D8MSF0-F1
#
_entry.id   AF-A0A1D8MSF0-F1
#
_cell.length_a   1.000
_cell.length_b   1.000
_cell.length_c   1.000
_cell.angle_alpha   90.00
_cell.angle_beta   90.00
_cell.angle_gamma   90.00
#
_symmetry.space_group_name_H-M   'P 1'
#
loop_
_entity.id
_entity.type
_entity.pdbx_description
1 polymer ?
#
loop_
_entity_poly.entity_id
_entity_poly.type
_entity_poly.pdbx_seq_one_letter_code
_entity_poly.pdbx_strand_id
1 'polypeptide(L)'
;MEHKRLDMDRQILAVSAVVFLAAVVTGFALGSPEEKAASTYREDVSYTANASNPIEEVRFDDRNISLIVQSGEKAQFFIEADNEVEPIQGLKHDGNINEYSEFITLEEDMYLLNFRYRDDSEASEDEWITLYRITKL
;
A
#
# COMPACT_ATOMS: atom_id res chain seq x y z
N MET A 1 -12.40 -51.90 -27.30
CA MET A 1 -13.52 -52.16 -26.37
C MET A 1 -13.07 -51.59 -25.02
N GLU A 2 -13.43 -50.34 -24.70
CA GLU A 2 -14.62 -49.97 -23.88
C GLU A 2 -14.63 -50.70 -22.53
N HIS A 3 -14.93 -50.11 -21.37
CA HIS A 3 -15.24 -48.76 -20.91
C HIS A 3 -15.26 -48.87 -19.39
N LYS A 4 -14.75 -47.87 -18.65
CA LYS A 4 -15.52 -47.10 -17.65
C LYS A 4 -14.60 -46.25 -16.80
N ARG A 5 -14.71 -44.93 -17.00
CA ARG A 5 -14.58 -43.96 -15.92
C ARG A 5 -15.71 -44.22 -14.91
N LEU A 6 -15.41 -44.02 -13.63
CA LEU A 6 -16.39 -43.68 -12.62
C LEU A 6 -15.77 -42.60 -11.73
N ASP A 7 -16.26 -41.39 -11.96
CA ASP A 7 -16.33 -40.27 -11.01
C ASP A 7 -16.81 -40.74 -9.62
N MET A 8 -16.43 -40.00 -8.57
CA MET A 8 -17.39 -39.16 -7.83
C MET A 8 -16.80 -38.64 -6.51
N ASP A 9 -16.65 -37.31 -6.47
CA ASP A 9 -16.89 -36.36 -5.38
C ASP A 9 -17.03 -36.81 -3.92
N ARG A 10 -16.34 -36.06 -3.06
CA ARG A 10 -16.89 -35.43 -1.83
C ARG A 10 -15.92 -34.32 -1.38
N GLN A 11 -16.19 -33.08 -1.78
CA GLN A 11 -16.81 -32.04 -0.94
C GLN A 11 -16.16 -31.88 0.45
N ILE A 12 -15.35 -30.83 0.61
CA ILE A 12 -15.41 -29.99 1.80
C ILE A 12 -15.50 -28.54 1.33
N LEU A 13 -16.73 -28.03 1.41
CA LEU A 13 -17.06 -26.61 1.46
C LEU A 13 -16.50 -26.01 2.76
N ALA A 14 -15.86 -24.86 2.67
CA ALA A 14 -15.92 -23.86 3.74
C ALA A 14 -15.98 -22.47 3.09
N VAL A 15 -17.22 -22.06 2.85
CA VAL A 15 -17.61 -20.69 2.54
C VAL A 15 -17.30 -19.81 3.75
N SER A 16 -16.61 -18.70 3.53
CA SER A 16 -16.77 -17.52 4.39
C SER A 16 -16.69 -16.26 3.54
N ALA A 17 -17.79 -15.97 2.85
CA ALA A 17 -18.05 -14.64 2.33
C ALA A 17 -18.43 -13.76 3.52
N VAL A 18 -17.54 -12.86 3.93
CA VAL A 18 -17.88 -11.81 4.89
C VAL A 18 -18.45 -10.64 4.10
N VAL A 19 -19.79 -10.58 4.02
CA VAL A 19 -20.51 -9.41 3.54
C VAL A 19 -20.67 -8.44 4.71
N PHE A 20 -19.93 -7.33 4.70
CA PHE A 20 -20.24 -6.19 5.58
C PHE A 20 -21.29 -5.31 4.91
N LEU A 21 -22.55 -5.50 5.31
CA LEU A 21 -23.65 -4.55 5.06
C LEU A 21 -23.58 -3.46 6.13
N ALA A 22 -22.97 -2.31 5.81
CA ALA A 22 -23.15 -1.10 6.59
C ALA A 22 -24.33 -0.30 6.01
N ALA A 23 -25.25 0.06 6.90
CA ALA A 23 -26.59 0.56 6.62
C ALA A 23 -26.62 1.88 5.83
N VAL A 24 -27.62 2.00 4.95
CA VAL A 24 -28.07 3.27 4.37
C VAL A 24 -28.65 4.14 5.48
N VAL A 25 -28.02 5.29 5.76
CA VAL A 25 -28.65 6.36 6.54
C VAL A 25 -29.19 7.39 5.56
N THR A 26 -30.51 7.42 5.40
CA THR A 26 -31.21 8.52 4.73
C THR A 26 -31.16 9.76 5.62
N GLY A 27 -30.35 10.74 5.24
CA GLY A 27 -30.36 12.08 5.82
C GLY A 27 -30.89 13.09 4.81
N PHE A 28 -32.17 13.42 4.86
CA PHE A 28 -32.66 14.68 4.29
C PHE A 28 -32.24 15.81 5.24
N ALA A 29 -31.29 16.64 4.83
CA ALA A 29 -31.02 17.93 5.44
C ALA A 29 -31.24 19.03 4.40
N LEU A 30 -32.33 19.78 4.55
CA LEU A 30 -32.49 21.09 3.94
C LEU A 30 -31.62 22.07 4.73
N GLY A 31 -30.60 22.66 4.11
CA GLY A 31 -30.02 23.91 4.60
C GLY A 31 -28.51 24.11 4.39
N SER A 32 -28.22 25.25 3.75
CA SER A 32 -26.96 26.01 3.73
C SER A 32 -25.97 25.65 2.61
N PRO A 33 -25.40 26.66 1.90
CA PRO A 33 -24.38 26.43 0.90
C PRO A 33 -23.16 25.79 1.58
N GLU A 34 -22.83 24.57 1.21
CA GLU A 34 -21.57 23.93 1.54
C GLU A 34 -20.44 24.82 1.00
N GLU A 35 -19.79 25.57 1.88
CA GLU A 35 -18.36 25.78 1.72
C GLU A 35 -17.75 24.39 1.61
N LYS A 36 -17.29 24.02 0.42
CA LYS A 36 -16.51 22.80 0.20
C LYS A 36 -15.28 22.87 1.09
N ALA A 37 -15.39 22.38 2.32
CA ALA A 37 -14.24 22.04 3.12
C ALA A 37 -13.44 21.06 2.27
N ALA A 38 -12.22 21.44 1.88
CA ALA A 38 -11.31 20.53 1.21
C ALA A 38 -11.27 19.24 2.03
N SER A 39 -11.71 18.13 1.44
CA SER A 39 -11.72 16.84 2.13
C SER A 39 -10.27 16.46 2.37
N THR A 40 -9.81 16.62 3.61
CA THR A 40 -8.47 16.18 4.01
C THR A 40 -8.42 14.66 3.93
N TYR A 41 -7.96 14.11 2.81
CA TYR A 41 -7.77 12.67 2.68
C TYR A 41 -6.51 12.27 3.46
N ARG A 42 -6.68 11.33 4.39
CA ARG A 42 -5.61 10.78 5.22
C ARG A 42 -5.92 9.32 5.50
N GLU A 43 -4.96 8.46 5.23
CA GLU A 43 -5.09 7.02 5.43
C GLU A 43 -3.85 6.49 6.16
N ASP A 44 -4.06 5.78 7.27
CA ASP A 44 -3.00 5.01 7.92
C ASP A 44 -3.03 3.60 7.30
N VAL A 45 -1.88 3.15 6.79
CA VAL A 45 -1.71 1.93 5.98
C VAL A 45 -0.56 1.08 6.51
N SER A 46 -0.28 -0.07 5.90
CA SER A 46 0.86 -0.92 6.29
C SER A 46 1.35 -1.75 5.10
N TYR A 47 1.90 -1.07 4.10
CA TYR A 47 2.50 -1.71 2.92
C TYR A 47 4.00 -1.87 3.13
N THR A 48 4.50 -3.10 3.01
CA THR A 48 5.92 -3.42 3.28
C THR A 48 6.56 -4.07 2.06
N ALA A 49 7.71 -3.55 1.67
CA ALA A 49 8.56 -4.14 0.65
C ALA A 49 9.93 -4.52 1.27
N ASN A 50 10.47 -5.67 0.87
CA ASN A 50 11.69 -6.25 1.44
C ASN A 50 12.38 -7.25 0.51
N ALA A 51 13.45 -7.93 0.96
CA ALA A 51 14.17 -8.90 0.13
C ALA A 51 13.30 -10.06 -0.40
N SER A 52 12.33 -10.55 0.37
CA SER A 52 11.41 -11.62 -0.05
C SER A 52 10.28 -11.12 -0.95
N ASN A 53 9.79 -9.91 -0.69
CA ASN A 53 8.78 -9.23 -1.49
C ASN A 53 9.31 -7.85 -1.93
N PRO A 54 10.17 -7.81 -2.96
CA PRO A 54 10.90 -6.60 -3.33
C PRO A 54 10.05 -5.55 -4.03
N ILE A 55 8.81 -5.89 -4.39
CA ILE A 55 7.87 -4.97 -5.04
C ILE A 55 6.52 -5.11 -4.33
N GLU A 56 6.03 -4.02 -3.74
CA GLU A 56 4.73 -3.96 -3.07
C GLU A 56 3.84 -2.92 -3.76
N GLU A 57 2.68 -3.36 -4.26
CA GLU A 57 1.69 -2.48 -4.89
C GLU A 57 0.81 -1.82 -3.83
N VAL A 58 0.81 -0.49 -3.79
CA VAL A 58 0.03 0.34 -2.86
C VAL A 58 -1.13 0.93 -3.64
N ARG A 59 -2.36 0.78 -3.15
CA ARG A 59 -3.56 1.34 -3.78
C ARG A 59 -4.29 2.27 -2.82
N PHE A 60 -4.57 3.48 -3.27
CA PHE A 60 -5.14 4.54 -2.43
C PHE A 60 -5.73 5.63 -3.30
N ASP A 61 -6.81 6.29 -2.87
CA ASP A 61 -7.47 7.40 -3.60
C ASP A 61 -7.65 7.15 -5.12
N ASP A 62 -8.11 5.94 -5.48
CA ASP A 62 -8.27 5.43 -6.85
C ASP A 62 -6.98 5.39 -7.71
N ARG A 63 -5.82 5.37 -7.07
CA ARG A 63 -4.47 5.37 -7.67
C ARG A 63 -3.66 4.17 -7.22
N ASN A 64 -2.53 3.96 -7.91
CA ASN A 64 -1.53 2.98 -7.53
C ASN A 64 -0.11 3.54 -7.60
N ILE A 65 0.73 3.07 -6.68
CA ILE A 65 2.19 3.19 -6.75
C ILE A 65 2.81 1.84 -6.43
N SER A 66 4.08 1.63 -6.81
CA SER A 66 4.86 0.48 -6.34
C SER A 66 5.95 0.96 -5.40
N LEU A 67 6.09 0.33 -4.23
CA LEU A 67 7.29 0.42 -3.41
C LEU A 67 8.25 -0.67 -3.85
N ILE A 68 9.47 -0.29 -4.19
CA ILE A 68 10.48 -1.21 -4.71
C ILE A 68 11.70 -1.18 -3.81
N VAL A 69 12.25 -2.36 -3.51
CA VAL A 69 13.51 -2.50 -2.77
C VAL A 69 14.52 -3.30 -3.56
N GLN A 70 15.77 -2.85 -3.49
CA GLN A 70 16.92 -3.57 -4.01
C GLN A 70 17.91 -3.85 -2.88
N SER A 71 18.23 -5.12 -2.69
CA SER A 71 19.24 -5.58 -1.74
C SER A 71 20.65 -5.19 -2.21
N GLY A 72 21.54 -4.89 -1.26
CA GLY A 72 22.94 -4.55 -1.50
C GLY A 72 23.71 -4.55 -0.17
N GLU A 73 24.89 -3.93 -0.10
CA GLU A 73 25.54 -3.66 1.21
C GLU A 73 24.64 -2.78 2.10
N LYS A 74 23.88 -1.90 1.45
CA LYS A 74 22.76 -1.16 2.01
C LYS A 74 21.58 -1.29 1.07
N ALA A 75 20.39 -1.51 1.61
CA ALA A 75 19.17 -1.57 0.81
C ALA A 75 18.89 -0.21 0.16
N GLN A 76 18.41 -0.25 -1.08
CA GLN A 76 17.97 0.93 -1.83
C GLN A 76 16.47 0.86 -2.05
N PHE A 77 15.79 2.00 -1.88
CA PHE A 77 14.34 2.09 -1.95
C PHE A 77 13.91 3.02 -3.09
N PHE A 78 12.86 2.64 -3.80
CA PHE A 78 12.34 3.37 -4.94
C PHE A 78 10.81 3.41 -4.88
N ILE A 79 10.24 4.43 -5.49
CA ILE A 79 8.80 4.56 -5.72
C ILE A 79 8.58 4.55 -7.24
N GLU A 80 7.71 3.67 -7.70
CA GLU A 80 7.17 3.74 -9.05
C GLU A 80 5.80 4.41 -9.02
N ALA A 81 5.65 5.48 -9.79
CA ALA A 81 4.44 6.29 -9.91
C ALA A 81 4.32 6.79 -11.34
N ASP A 82 3.12 6.78 -11.94
CA ASP A 82 2.87 7.29 -13.30
C ASP A 82 3.82 6.73 -14.39
N ASN A 83 4.30 5.49 -14.21
CA ASN A 83 5.30 4.79 -15.05
C ASN A 83 6.73 5.34 -14.97
N GLU A 84 7.04 6.13 -13.94
CA GLU A 84 8.39 6.59 -13.61
C GLU A 84 8.86 5.92 -12.31
N VAL A 85 10.12 5.49 -12.28
CA VAL A 85 10.74 4.88 -11.10
C VAL A 85 11.77 5.85 -10.54
N GLU A 86 11.51 6.35 -9.34
CA GLU A 86 12.39 7.31 -8.66
C GLU A 86 13.01 6.72 -7.39
N PRO A 87 14.32 6.88 -7.18
CA PRO A 87 14.96 6.51 -5.93
C PRO A 87 14.54 7.46 -4.80
N ILE A 88 14.21 6.91 -3.63
CA ILE A 88 13.96 7.71 -2.42
C ILE A 88 15.30 8.31 -1.96
N GLN A 89 15.41 9.64 -2.04
CA GLN A 89 16.64 10.37 -1.71
C GLN A 89 16.71 10.73 -0.22
N GLY A 90 17.90 11.11 0.25
CA GLY A 90 18.06 11.71 1.58
C GLY A 90 17.90 10.75 2.77
N LEU A 91 17.85 9.45 2.51
CA LEU A 91 17.80 8.44 3.56
C LEU A 91 19.09 8.44 4.38
N LYS A 92 18.95 8.35 5.70
CA LYS A 92 20.05 8.01 6.60
C LYS A 92 20.45 6.56 6.37
N HIS A 93 21.76 6.35 6.36
CA HIS A 93 22.38 5.08 6.04
C HIS A 93 23.18 4.55 7.24
N ASP A 94 22.48 4.25 8.33
CA ASP A 94 23.08 3.90 9.62
C ASP A 94 22.65 2.54 10.17
N GLY A 95 21.87 1.77 9.39
CA GLY A 95 21.38 0.46 9.78
C GLY A 95 20.34 0.46 10.90
N ASN A 96 19.90 1.63 11.38
CA ASN A 96 18.84 1.76 12.37
C ASN A 96 17.47 1.92 11.71
N ILE A 97 16.43 1.69 12.48
CA ILE A 97 15.07 2.04 12.08
C ILE A 97 14.94 3.56 12.11
N ASN A 98 14.56 4.14 10.97
CA ASN A 98 14.36 5.57 10.77
C ASN A 98 12.96 5.86 10.23
N GLU A 99 12.48 7.07 10.45
CA GLU A 99 11.28 7.60 9.81
C GLU A 99 11.68 8.58 8.70
N TYR A 100 10.94 8.57 7.60
CA TYR A 100 11.14 9.43 6.45
C TYR A 100 9.80 9.82 5.84
N SER A 101 9.74 10.99 5.20
CA SER A 101 8.55 11.41 4.47
C SER A 101 8.92 11.89 3.08
N GLU A 102 8.12 11.52 2.08
CA GLU A 102 8.30 11.88 0.67
C GLU A 102 7.07 12.61 0.15
N PHE A 103 7.28 13.64 -0.67
CA PHE A 103 6.18 14.26 -1.41
C PHE A 103 6.14 13.65 -2.81
N ILE A 104 4.98 13.13 -3.20
CA ILE A 104 4.75 12.72 -4.58
C ILE A 104 3.61 13.53 -5.17
N THR A 105 3.68 13.79 -6.47
CA THR A 105 2.56 14.31 -7.23
C THR A 105 2.08 13.20 -8.14
N LEU A 106 0.80 12.86 -8.04
CA LEU A 106 0.16 11.92 -8.93
C LEU A 106 -0.89 12.70 -9.70
N GLU A 107 -0.83 12.67 -11.03
CA GLU A 107 -1.67 13.51 -11.88
C GLU A 107 -1.60 15.00 -11.47
N GLU A 108 -2.59 15.51 -10.74
CA GLU A 108 -2.68 16.91 -10.28
C GLU A 108 -2.71 17.06 -8.74
N ASP A 109 -2.69 15.95 -8.00
CA ASP A 109 -2.80 15.96 -6.54
C ASP A 109 -1.46 15.62 -5.88
N MET A 110 -1.17 16.31 -4.79
CA MET A 110 0.04 16.12 -4.00
C MET A 110 -0.25 15.27 -2.77
N TYR A 111 0.61 14.29 -2.52
CA TYR A 111 0.53 13.40 -1.37
C TYR A 111 1.83 13.44 -0.56
N LEU A 112 1.69 13.42 0.76
CA LEU A 112 2.77 13.15 1.69
C LEU A 112 2.71 11.69 2.11
N LEU A 113 3.74 10.93 1.72
CA LEU A 113 3.95 9.55 2.13
C LEU A 113 4.86 9.51 3.35
N ASN A 114 4.54 8.67 4.33
CA ASN A 114 5.37 8.50 5.53
C ASN A 114 5.81 7.06 5.69
N PHE A 115 7.11 6.88 5.81
CA PHE A 115 7.78 5.60 5.83
C PHE A 115 8.50 5.38 7.15
N ARG A 116 8.55 4.11 7.55
CA ARG A 116 9.53 3.60 8.49
C ARG A 116 10.45 2.65 7.72
N TYR A 117 11.76 2.80 7.84
CA TYR A 117 12.70 2.01 7.05
C TYR A 117 13.98 1.69 7.83
N ARG A 118 14.70 0.65 7.38
CA ARG A 118 16.03 0.25 7.83
C ARG A 118 16.81 -0.23 6.60
N ASP A 119 17.97 0.37 6.34
CA ASP A 119 18.77 0.08 5.14
C ASP A 119 19.76 -1.08 5.31
N ASP A 120 19.71 -1.78 6.45
CA ASP A 120 20.53 -2.94 6.74
C ASP A 120 19.97 -4.19 6.03
N SER A 121 20.68 -4.66 5.01
CA SER A 121 20.29 -5.83 4.22
C SER A 121 20.37 -7.16 4.98
N GLU A 122 21.06 -7.17 6.13
CA GLU A 122 21.18 -8.35 6.98
C GLU A 122 20.12 -8.37 8.09
N ALA A 123 19.33 -7.29 8.22
CA ALA A 123 18.18 -7.24 9.12
C ALA A 123 17.08 -8.20 8.67
N SER A 124 16.20 -8.57 9.61
CA SER A 124 15.00 -9.33 9.26
C SER A 124 14.22 -8.60 8.17
N GLU A 125 13.78 -9.33 7.17
CA GLU A 125 13.13 -8.78 5.98
C GLU A 125 11.90 -7.93 6.33
N ASP A 126 11.23 -8.19 7.44
CA ASP A 126 10.07 -7.41 7.91
C ASP A 126 10.38 -5.95 8.30
N GLU A 127 11.65 -5.53 8.32
CA GLU A 127 12.07 -4.21 8.82
C GLU A 127 12.59 -3.25 7.74
N TRP A 128 12.52 -3.61 6.45
CA TRP A 128 13.19 -2.86 5.38
C TRP A 128 12.53 -1.53 5.04
N ILE A 129 11.32 -1.51 4.48
CA ILE A 129 10.52 -0.29 4.33
C ILE A 129 9.04 -0.58 4.50
N THR A 130 8.37 0.24 5.29
CA THR A 130 6.92 0.22 5.48
C THR A 130 6.36 1.62 5.25
N LEU A 131 5.48 1.77 4.26
CA LEU A 131 4.60 2.92 4.15
C LEU A 131 3.50 2.77 5.20
N TYR A 132 3.44 3.70 6.13
CA TYR A 132 2.48 3.65 7.24
C TYR A 132 1.40 4.73 7.20
N ARG A 133 1.58 5.77 6.35
CA ARG A 133 0.58 6.83 6.21
C ARG A 133 0.67 7.56 4.89
N ILE A 134 -0.49 7.88 4.34
CA ILE A 134 -0.70 8.71 3.15
C ILE A 134 -1.55 9.91 3.55
N THR A 135 -1.22 11.11 3.07
CA THR A 135 -2.02 12.32 3.28
C THR A 135 -2.07 13.14 2.00
N LYS A 136 -3.27 13.46 1.51
CA LYS A 136 -3.47 14.40 0.41
C LYS A 136 -3.41 15.83 0.95
N LEU A 137 -2.75 16.72 0.21
CA LEU A 137 -2.47 18.09 0.62
C LEU A 137 -3.35 19.12 -0.10
#